data_AF-A0A4R4ZVZ4-F1
#
_entry.id   AF-A0A4R4ZVZ4-F1
#
_cell.length_a   1.000
_cell.length_b   1.000
_cell.length_c   1.000
_cell.angle_alpha   90.00
_cell.angle_beta   90.00
_cell.angle_gamma   90.00
#
_symmetry.space_group_name_H-M   'P 1'
#
loop_
_entity.id
_entity.type
_entity.pdbx_description
1 polymer ?
#
loop_
_entity_poly.entity_id
_entity_poly.type
_entity_poly.pdbx_seq_one_letter_code
_entity_poly.pdbx_strand_id
1 'polypeptide(L)'
;MTEASPAGKVDRQAWAAVYTLLTQATDLAADDIPITSKVLEAGAFGECRAWQLPEGDTPSWVLRQTRYQIACTLALPPRDPDDPLIDTVLEVLARHPTAIQARVLRAAATHLPNDSAIPRRERPAPAGGS
;
A
#
# COMPACT_ATOMS: atom_id res chain seq x y z
N MET A 1 -30.33 -8.69 13.88
CA MET A 1 -29.23 -9.19 13.02
C MET A 1 -28.45 -7.97 12.60
N THR A 2 -27.33 -7.71 13.27
CA THR A 2 -26.51 -6.52 13.03
C THR A 2 -25.31 -6.98 12.21
N GLU A 3 -25.24 -6.57 10.95
CA GLU A 3 -24.05 -6.75 10.12
C GLU A 3 -22.87 -6.08 10.83
N ALA A 4 -21.92 -6.89 11.26
CA ALA A 4 -20.65 -6.41 11.78
C ALA A 4 -19.92 -5.74 10.62
N SER A 5 -19.75 -4.42 10.70
CA SER A 5 -18.91 -3.66 9.78
C SER A 5 -17.54 -4.34 9.63
N PRO A 6 -17.07 -4.64 8.40
CA PRO A 6 -15.79 -5.33 8.17
C PRO A 6 -14.57 -4.54 8.64
N ALA A 7 -14.75 -3.29 9.11
CA ALA A 7 -13.71 -2.40 9.58
C ALA A 7 -13.15 -2.72 10.99
N GLY A 8 -13.74 -3.65 11.74
CA GLY A 8 -13.42 -3.86 13.16
C GLY A 8 -12.18 -4.70 13.48
N LYS A 9 -11.62 -5.45 12.52
CA LYS A 9 -10.39 -6.22 12.68
C LYS A 9 -9.61 -6.21 11.38
N VAL A 10 -9.00 -5.08 11.07
CA VAL A 10 -7.97 -5.07 10.04
C VAL A 10 -6.79 -5.88 10.57
N ASP A 11 -6.53 -7.02 9.93
CA ASP A 11 -5.45 -7.93 10.28
C ASP A 11 -4.09 -7.19 10.16
N ARG A 12 -3.18 -7.45 11.11
CA ARG A 12 -1.79 -6.98 11.05
C ARG A 12 -1.13 -7.35 9.72
N GLN A 13 -1.51 -8.49 9.13
CA GLN A 13 -1.01 -8.93 7.82
C GLN A 13 -1.49 -8.01 6.67
N ALA A 14 -2.70 -7.46 6.74
CA ALA A 14 -3.22 -6.54 5.74
C ALA A 14 -2.46 -5.20 5.75
N TRP A 15 -2.09 -4.69 6.93
CA TRP A 15 -1.22 -3.53 7.04
C TRP A 15 0.21 -3.80 6.56
N ALA A 16 0.74 -5.01 6.78
CA ALA A 16 2.05 -5.40 6.24
C ALA A 16 2.06 -5.45 4.70
N ALA A 17 0.95 -5.87 4.08
CA ALA A 17 0.77 -5.81 2.63
C ALA A 17 0.77 -4.35 2.12
N VAL A 18 0.07 -3.43 2.79
CA VAL A 18 0.09 -1.98 2.47
C VAL A 18 1.50 -1.41 2.53
N TYR A 19 2.24 -1.69 3.62
CA TYR A 19 3.62 -1.24 3.76
C TYR A 19 4.53 -1.78 2.64
N THR A 20 4.41 -3.07 2.34
CA THR A 20 5.24 -3.71 1.30
C THR A 20 4.94 -3.13 -0.08
N LEU A 21 3.67 -2.88 -0.38
CA LEU A 21 3.25 -2.23 -1.62
C LEU A 21 3.83 -0.82 -1.75
N LEU A 22 3.76 0.01 -0.70
CA LEU A 22 4.36 1.36 -0.71
C LEU A 22 5.87 1.33 -0.92
N THR A 23 6.55 0.34 -0.32
CA THR A 23 8.00 0.16 -0.48
C THR A 23 8.34 -0.24 -1.91
N GLN A 24 7.64 -1.23 -2.47
CA GLN A 24 7.84 -1.65 -3.86
C GLN A 24 7.52 -0.54 -4.86
N ALA A 25 6.46 0.23 -4.63
CA ALA A 25 6.14 1.39 -5.45
C ALA A 25 7.27 2.44 -5.40
N THR A 26 7.93 2.59 -4.26
CA THR A 26 9.10 3.47 -4.11
C THR A 26 10.27 2.98 -4.94
N ASP A 27 10.55 1.67 -4.92
CA ASP A 27 11.65 1.06 -5.69
C ASP A 27 11.38 1.17 -7.20
N LEU A 28 10.15 0.88 -7.64
CA LEU A 28 9.72 1.06 -9.04
C LEU A 28 9.86 2.51 -9.51
N ALA A 29 9.47 3.46 -8.66
CA ALA A 29 9.65 4.89 -8.96
C ALA A 29 11.13 5.28 -9.01
N ALA A 30 12.02 4.61 -8.26
CA ALA A 30 13.46 4.84 -8.35
C ALA A 30 14.05 4.29 -9.66
N ASP A 31 13.45 3.25 -10.22
CA ASP A 31 13.79 2.65 -11.53
C ASP A 31 13.08 3.35 -12.71
N ASP A 32 12.64 4.59 -12.53
CA ASP A 32 11.93 5.41 -13.52
C ASP A 32 10.61 4.82 -14.05
N ILE A 33 9.97 3.93 -13.29
CA ILE A 33 8.67 3.36 -13.63
C ILE A 33 7.55 4.24 -13.02
N PRO A 34 6.64 4.81 -13.84
CA PRO A 34 5.55 5.65 -13.34
C PRO A 34 4.57 4.88 -12.44
N ILE A 35 4.25 5.44 -11.27
CA ILE A 35 3.32 4.82 -10.33
C ILE A 35 1.90 5.28 -10.63
N THR A 36 1.23 4.50 -11.48
CA THR A 36 -0.17 4.74 -11.88
C THR A 36 -1.14 3.95 -11.01
N SER A 37 -2.43 4.30 -11.06
CA SER A 37 -3.50 3.56 -10.36
C SER A 37 -3.52 2.07 -10.70
N LYS A 38 -3.17 1.69 -11.94
CA LYS A 38 -3.07 0.29 -12.39
C LYS A 38 -1.90 -0.45 -11.77
N VAL A 39 -0.76 0.22 -11.59
CA VAL A 39 0.43 -0.36 -10.94
C VAL A 39 0.12 -0.65 -9.48
N LEU A 40 -0.51 0.30 -8.78
CA LEU A 40 -0.94 0.11 -7.39
C LEU A 40 -1.99 -0.99 -7.25
N GLU A 41 -2.95 -1.07 -8.17
CA GLU A 41 -3.95 -2.13 -8.19
C GLU A 41 -3.31 -3.51 -8.36
N ALA A 42 -2.46 -3.68 -9.39
CA ALA A 42 -1.73 -4.93 -9.62
C ALA A 42 -0.85 -5.32 -8.41
N GLY A 43 -0.17 -4.34 -7.81
CA GLY A 43 0.63 -4.55 -6.60
C GLY A 43 -0.21 -4.95 -5.38
N ALA A 44 -1.41 -4.37 -5.19
CA ALA A 44 -2.30 -4.76 -4.10
C ALA A 44 -2.75 -6.22 -4.20
N PHE A 45 -3.11 -6.68 -5.41
CA PHE A 45 -3.41 -8.09 -5.66
C PHE A 45 -2.17 -8.99 -5.44
N GLY A 46 -1.00 -8.57 -5.92
CA GLY A 46 0.25 -9.30 -5.74
C GLY A 46 0.62 -9.48 -4.26
N GLU A 47 0.51 -8.41 -3.47
CA GLU A 47 0.81 -8.44 -2.04
C GLU A 47 -0.22 -9.25 -1.26
N CYS A 48 -1.52 -9.14 -1.57
CA CYS A 48 -2.53 -10.00 -0.92
C CYS A 48 -2.23 -11.48 -1.14
N ARG A 49 -1.88 -11.88 -2.37
CA ARG A 49 -1.47 -13.27 -2.65
C ARG A 49 -0.19 -13.65 -1.90
N ALA A 50 0.81 -12.78 -1.87
CA ALA A 50 2.09 -13.04 -1.21
C ALA A 50 1.95 -13.22 0.31
N TRP A 51 1.03 -12.49 0.93
CA TRP A 51 0.71 -12.57 2.36
C TRP A 51 -0.39 -13.59 2.70
N GLN A 52 -0.88 -14.34 1.70
CA GLN A 52 -1.97 -15.32 1.86
C GLN A 52 -3.26 -14.72 2.45
N LEU A 53 -3.52 -13.45 2.11
CA LEU A 53 -4.72 -12.75 2.53
C LEU A 53 -5.94 -13.22 1.74
N PRO A 54 -7.16 -13.13 2.32
CA PRO A 54 -8.39 -13.51 1.63
C PRO A 54 -8.56 -12.76 0.31
N GLU A 55 -8.87 -13.45 -0.78
CA GLU A 55 -9.05 -12.84 -2.10
C GLU A 55 -10.40 -12.11 -2.28
N GLY A 56 -11.21 -12.00 -1.22
CA GLY A 56 -12.47 -11.26 -1.21
C GLY A 56 -12.25 -9.74 -1.26
N ASP A 57 -12.81 -8.99 -0.31
CA ASP A 57 -12.68 -7.52 -0.32
C ASP A 57 -11.30 -7.01 0.11
N THR A 58 -10.37 -7.89 0.47
CA THR A 58 -9.06 -7.50 1.03
C THR A 58 -8.14 -6.79 0.04
N PRO A 59 -7.99 -7.19 -1.24
CA PRO A 59 -7.21 -6.42 -2.22
C PRO A 59 -7.74 -5.01 -2.43
N SER A 60 -9.07 -4.86 -2.49
CA SER A 60 -9.73 -3.56 -2.58
C SER A 60 -9.44 -2.70 -1.35
N TRP A 61 -9.46 -3.29 -0.15
CA TRP A 61 -9.09 -2.62 1.09
C TRP A 61 -7.61 -2.19 1.11
N VAL A 62 -6.68 -3.08 0.74
CA VAL A 62 -5.23 -2.79 0.69
C VAL A 62 -4.94 -1.66 -0.31
N LEU A 63 -5.56 -1.71 -1.48
CA LEU A 63 -5.45 -0.67 -2.49
C LEU A 63 -5.97 0.67 -1.96
N ARG A 64 -7.15 0.68 -1.36
CA ARG A 64 -7.76 1.90 -0.80
C ARG A 64 -6.88 2.53 0.29
N GLN A 65 -6.38 1.71 1.22
CA GLN A 65 -5.47 2.20 2.26
C GLN A 65 -4.15 2.71 1.70
N THR A 66 -3.57 2.02 0.72
CA THR A 66 -2.33 2.47 0.08
C THR A 66 -2.50 3.84 -0.54
N ARG A 67 -3.58 4.05 -1.30
CA ARG A 67 -3.89 5.36 -1.90
C ARG A 67 -4.11 6.45 -0.84
N TYR A 68 -4.83 6.14 0.23
CA TYR A 68 -5.04 7.04 1.35
C TYR A 68 -3.71 7.49 1.99
N GLN A 69 -2.80 6.56 2.28
CA GLN A 69 -1.50 6.90 2.87
C GLN A 69 -0.65 7.77 1.95
N ILE A 70 -0.70 7.55 0.63
CA ILE A 70 -0.05 8.43 -0.35
C ILE A 70 -0.61 9.85 -0.23
N ALA A 71 -1.93 10.00 -0.20
CA ALA A 71 -2.57 11.31 -0.11
C ALA A 71 -2.32 12.03 1.23
N CYS A 72 -2.16 11.30 2.33
CA CYS A 72 -1.82 11.88 3.64
C CYS A 72 -0.45 12.57 3.70
N THR A 73 0.43 12.37 2.71
CA THR A 73 1.72 13.08 2.62
C THR A 73 1.60 14.54 2.18
N LEU A 74 0.39 14.97 1.80
CA LEU A 74 0.13 16.34 1.35
C LEU A 74 -0.22 17.29 2.50
N ALA A 75 -0.05 18.59 2.25
CA ALA A 75 -0.34 19.66 3.20
C ALA A 75 -1.83 19.73 3.63
N LEU A 76 -2.74 19.18 2.83
CA LEU A 76 -4.14 18.99 3.18
C LEU A 76 -4.47 17.49 3.09
N PRO A 77 -4.50 16.76 4.23
CA PRO A 77 -4.78 15.34 4.22
C PRO A 77 -6.26 15.08 3.87
N PRO A 78 -6.57 13.98 3.15
CA PRO A 78 -7.94 13.53 2.93
C PRO A 78 -8.65 13.22 4.26
N ARG A 79 -9.97 13.41 4.31
CA ARG A 79 -10.77 13.22 5.53
C ARG A 79 -10.89 11.74 5.92
N ASP A 80 -10.98 10.88 4.91
CA ASP A 80 -11.12 9.44 5.04
C ASP A 80 -10.68 8.72 3.73
N PRO A 81 -10.59 7.38 3.71
CA PRO A 81 -10.12 6.62 2.55
C PRO A 81 -11.03 6.64 1.32
N ASP A 82 -12.24 7.20 1.42
CA ASP A 82 -13.19 7.38 0.32
C ASP A 82 -13.24 8.84 -0.17
N ASP A 83 -12.37 9.72 0.35
CA ASP A 83 -12.32 11.12 -0.04
C ASP A 83 -11.93 11.27 -1.53
N PRO A 84 -12.74 11.96 -2.36
CA PRO A 84 -12.46 12.15 -3.80
C PRO A 84 -11.17 12.95 -4.07
N LEU A 85 -10.63 13.63 -3.06
CA LEU A 85 -9.31 14.27 -3.14
C LEU A 85 -8.21 13.25 -3.46
N ILE A 86 -8.34 11.99 -3.03
CA ILE A 86 -7.33 10.94 -3.21
C ILE A 86 -7.02 10.71 -4.69
N ASP A 87 -8.05 10.56 -5.53
CA ASP A 87 -7.85 10.31 -6.97
C ASP A 87 -7.22 11.52 -7.67
N THR A 88 -7.66 12.73 -7.30
CA THR A 88 -7.08 13.99 -7.81
C THR A 88 -5.58 14.07 -7.49
N VAL A 89 -5.21 13.66 -6.28
CA VAL A 89 -3.81 13.67 -5.82
C VAL A 89 -2.97 12.66 -6.59
N LEU A 90 -3.48 11.46 -6.82
CA LEU A 90 -2.77 10.44 -7.61
C LEU A 90 -2.58 10.88 -9.06
N GLU A 91 -3.59 11.54 -9.66
CA GLU A 91 -3.46 12.10 -11.01
C GLU A 91 -2.40 13.20 -11.09
N VAL A 92 -2.33 14.08 -10.10
CA VAL A 92 -1.28 15.11 -10.03
C VAL A 92 0.08 14.47 -9.84
N LEU A 93 0.22 13.53 -8.89
CA LEU A 93 1.47 12.83 -8.61
C LEU A 93 2.03 12.13 -9.85
N ALA A 94 1.17 11.49 -10.64
CA ALA A 94 1.55 10.78 -11.87
C ALA A 94 2.14 11.69 -12.96
N ARG A 95 1.92 13.02 -12.89
CA ARG A 95 2.49 14.01 -13.83
C ARG A 95 3.88 14.52 -13.43
N HIS A 96 4.34 14.20 -12.22
CA HIS A 96 5.65 14.60 -11.74
C HIS A 96 6.74 13.60 -12.13
N PRO A 97 8.02 14.03 -12.17
CA PRO A 97 9.14 13.10 -12.33
C PRO A 97 9.13 11.99 -11.28
N THR A 98 9.53 10.80 -11.70
CA THR A 98 9.68 9.56 -10.93
C THR A 98 10.43 9.76 -9.60
N ALA A 99 11.50 10.55 -9.60
CA ALA A 99 12.23 10.92 -8.39
C ALA A 99 11.38 11.68 -7.33
N ILE A 100 10.41 12.51 -7.77
CA ILE A 100 9.47 13.16 -6.85
C ILE A 100 8.42 12.15 -6.38
N GLN A 101 7.92 11.28 -7.26
CA GLN A 101 7.01 10.20 -6.87
C GLN A 101 7.62 9.31 -5.77
N ALA A 102 8.86 8.88 -5.94
CA ALA A 102 9.59 8.06 -4.95
C ALA A 102 9.73 8.76 -3.59
N ARG A 103 9.99 10.07 -3.56
CA ARG A 103 10.09 10.85 -2.31
C ARG A 103 8.76 10.88 -1.56
N VAL A 104 7.66 11.10 -2.29
CA VAL A 104 6.30 11.12 -1.74
C VAL A 104 5.94 9.74 -1.18
N LEU A 105 6.21 8.67 -1.92
CA LEU A 105 5.94 7.29 -1.48
C LEU A 105 6.73 6.90 -0.22
N ARG A 106 8.00 7.29 -0.15
CA ARG A 106 8.83 7.08 1.05
C ARG A 106 8.27 7.81 2.26
N ALA A 107 7.81 9.05 2.09
CA ALA A 107 7.15 9.80 3.16
C ALA A 107 5.84 9.11 3.59
N ALA A 108 5.05 8.61 2.65
CA ALA A 108 3.79 7.90 2.93
C ALA A 108 4.01 6.69 3.86
N ALA A 109 5.07 5.91 3.61
CA ALA A 109 5.42 4.76 4.44
C ALA A 109 5.71 5.13 5.91
N THR A 110 6.11 6.37 6.20
CA THR A 110 6.38 6.84 7.57
C THR A 110 5.13 7.21 8.36
N HIS A 111 3.98 7.40 7.68
CA HIS A 111 2.71 7.71 8.33
C HIS A 111 1.92 6.47 8.79
N LEU A 112 2.46 5.28 8.52
CA LEU A 112 1.88 4.03 9.02
C LEU A 112 2.07 3.92 10.55
N PRO A 113 1.07 3.40 11.29
CA PRO A 113 1.14 3.29 12.74
C PRO A 113 2.35 2.46 13.19
N ASN A 114 3.20 3.09 14.02
CA ASN A 114 4.53 2.61 14.46
C ASN A 114 4.51 1.31 15.29
N ASP A 115 3.35 0.81 15.74
CA ASP A 115 3.25 -0.40 16.58
C ASP A 115 3.41 -1.72 15.81
N SER A 116 3.68 -1.64 14.51
CA SER A 116 3.96 -2.78 13.66
C SER A 116 5.47 -2.99 13.60
N ALA A 117 6.02 -3.74 14.55
CA ALA A 117 7.19 -4.55 14.24
C ALA A 117 6.80 -5.45 13.06
N ILE A 118 7.06 -4.99 11.84
CA ILE A 118 6.81 -5.71 10.59
C ILE A 118 7.57 -7.03 10.74
N PRO A 119 6.90 -8.19 10.79
CA PRO A 119 7.61 -9.45 10.83
C PRO A 119 8.49 -9.50 9.57
N ARG A 120 9.81 -9.53 9.76
CA ARG A 120 10.74 -9.77 8.66
C ARG A 120 10.30 -11.07 8.01
N ARG A 121 10.13 -11.08 6.68
CA ARG A 121 9.96 -12.32 5.91
C ARG A 121 11.11 -13.25 6.30
N GLU A 122 10.81 -14.34 7.01
CA GLU A 122 11.77 -15.42 7.14
C GLU A 122 11.91 -16.03 5.75
N ARG A 123 13.11 -15.88 5.19
CA ARG A 123 13.48 -16.53 3.92
C ARG A 123 13.23 -18.02 4.10
N PRO A 124 12.50 -18.71 3.20
CA PRO A 124 12.43 -20.16 3.27
C PRO A 124 13.86 -20.71 3.21
N ALA A 125 14.19 -21.61 4.14
CA ALA A 125 15.47 -22.27 4.18
C ALA A 125 15.75 -22.92 2.81
N PRO A 126 17.01 -22.87 2.31
CA PRO A 126 17.34 -23.57 1.08
C PRO A 126 16.95 -25.03 1.26
N ALA A 127 16.11 -25.53 0.33
CA ALA A 127 15.74 -26.94 0.30
C ALA A 127 17.04 -27.75 0.33
N GLY A 128 17.21 -28.53 1.41
CA GLY A 128 18.38 -29.37 1.59
C GLY A 128 18.55 -30.28 0.38
N GLY A 129 19.63 -30.07 -0.36
CA GLY A 129 20.10 -31.03 -1.35
C GLY A 129 20.53 -32.28 -0.60
N SER A 130 19.83 -33.38 -0.88
CA SER A 130 20.31 -34.74 -0.59
C SER A 130 21.43 -35.11 -1.54
#